data_AF-A0A4S4EV73-F1
#
_entry.id   AF-A0A4S4EV73-F1
#
_cell.length_a   1.000
_cell.length_b   1.000
_cell.length_c   1.000
_cell.angle_alpha   90.00
_cell.angle_beta   90.00
_cell.angle_gamma   90.00
#
_symmetry.space_group_name_H-M   'P 1'
#
loop_
_entity.id
_entity.type
_entity.pdbx_description
1 polymer ?
#
loop_
_entity_poly.entity_id
_entity_poly.type
_entity_poly.pdbx_seq_one_letter_code
_entity_poly.pdbx_strand_id
1 'polypeptide(L)'
;MAEKLAPEKRHGFFHGGQKVFEWDQTLEEVNMYVTLPPNVPKKLFYSKIQSKHVEVGIKGNPPYLNHDLSCPVKTDSSFWTIEDDTLHITLQKRDKGQTWPSPILGEGQLDPYSVDVEQKRLMLQRFQEEKAICKTSPLLMQSWK
;
A
#
# COMPACT_ATOMS: atom_id res chain seq x y z
N MET A 1 -17.55 -0.71 10.39
CA MET A 1 -17.31 -2.14 10.15
C MET A 1 -16.22 -2.36 9.08
N ALA A 2 -15.07 -1.69 9.22
CA ALA A 2 -13.93 -1.79 8.28
C ALA A 2 -12.61 -2.07 9.02
N GLU A 3 -12.67 -2.55 10.27
CA GLU A 3 -11.48 -2.86 11.09
C GLU A 3 -10.88 -4.25 10.78
N LYS A 4 -11.28 -4.89 9.68
CA LYS A 4 -10.95 -6.28 9.42
C LYS A 4 -9.75 -6.39 8.48
N LEU A 5 -8.61 -6.80 9.06
CA LEU A 5 -7.37 -7.24 8.39
C LEU A 5 -6.42 -6.12 7.95
N ALA A 6 -6.11 -5.19 8.85
CA ALA A 6 -4.85 -4.45 8.73
C ALA A 6 -3.68 -5.47 8.72
N PRO A 7 -2.68 -5.31 7.84
CA PRO A 7 -1.49 -6.17 7.87
C PRO A 7 -0.81 -6.06 9.24
N GLU A 8 -0.63 -7.19 9.93
CA GLU A 8 0.00 -7.22 11.26
C GLU A 8 1.47 -6.77 11.23
N LYS A 9 2.10 -6.79 10.05
CA LYS A 9 3.53 -6.49 9.88
C LYS A 9 3.75 -5.60 8.66
N ARG A 10 4.39 -4.45 8.90
CA ARG A 10 4.93 -3.58 7.84
C ARG A 10 6.30 -4.09 7.41
N HIS A 11 6.59 -3.95 6.12
CA HIS A 11 7.87 -4.27 5.52
C HIS A 11 8.74 -3.01 5.46
N GLY A 12 9.86 -3.01 6.19
CA GLY A 12 10.83 -1.91 6.14
C GLY A 12 11.84 -2.12 5.03
N PHE A 13 12.06 -1.10 4.20
CA PHE A 13 13.20 -1.02 3.29
C PHE A 13 14.32 -0.21 3.93
N PHE A 14 15.53 -0.78 3.94
CA PHE A 14 16.72 -0.16 4.51
C PHE A 14 17.79 0.01 3.44
N HIS A 15 18.38 1.20 3.38
CA HIS A 15 19.49 1.53 2.49
C HIS A 15 20.61 2.16 3.32
N GLY A 16 21.83 1.63 3.23
CA GLY A 16 22.97 2.15 3.99
C GLY A 16 22.80 2.11 5.52
N GLY A 17 21.98 1.20 6.05
CA GLY A 17 21.65 1.10 7.48
C GLY A 17 20.57 2.07 7.96
N GLN A 18 20.02 2.91 7.08
CA GLN A 18 18.90 3.80 7.38
C GLN A 18 17.59 3.25 6.80
N LYS A 19 16.50 3.37 7.56
CA LYS A 19 15.15 3.03 7.10
C LYS A 19 14.69 4.11 6.11
N VAL A 20 14.48 3.72 4.85
CA VAL A 20 14.06 4.64 3.79
C VAL A 20 12.54 4.81 3.82
N PHE A 21 11.81 3.70 3.81
CA PHE A 21 10.36 3.67 3.95
C PHE A 21 9.89 2.33 4.52
N GLU A 22 8.70 2.34 5.10
CA GLU A 22 7.95 1.14 5.43
C GLU A 22 6.76 1.03 4.50
N TRP A 23 6.30 -0.19 4.26
CA TRP A 23 5.14 -0.38 3.42
C TRP A 23 4.38 -1.63 3.81
N ASP A 24 3.11 -1.64 3.47
CA ASP A 24 2.25 -2.81 3.57
C ASP A 24 1.25 -2.80 2.43
N GLN A 25 0.48 -3.87 2.32
CA GLN A 25 -0.56 -3.96 1.30
C GLN A 25 -1.78 -4.69 1.82
N THR A 26 -2.91 -4.43 1.18
CA THR A 26 -4.14 -5.22 1.29
C THR A 26 -4.49 -5.75 -0.09
N LEU A 27 -5.67 -6.37 -0.24
CA LEU A 27 -6.17 -6.76 -1.56
C LEU A 27 -6.35 -5.55 -2.48
N GLU A 28 -6.66 -4.39 -1.93
CA GLU A 28 -7.07 -3.21 -2.69
C GLU A 28 -5.98 -2.15 -2.73
N GLU A 29 -5.20 -2.03 -1.66
CA GLU A 29 -4.31 -0.88 -1.48
C GLU A 29 -2.87 -1.32 -1.22
N VAL A 30 -1.94 -0.42 -1.49
CA VAL A 30 -0.56 -0.46 -1.00
C VAL A 30 -0.35 0.81 -0.19
N ASN A 31 0.08 0.66 1.06
CA ASN A 31 0.41 1.77 1.94
C ASN A 31 1.92 1.92 2.03
N MET A 32 2.42 3.14 1.88
CA MET A 32 3.82 3.48 2.12
C MET A 32 3.92 4.52 3.23
N TYR A 33 4.93 4.39 4.07
CA TYR A 33 5.20 5.23 5.22
C TYR A 33 6.63 5.72 5.15
N VAL A 34 6.81 7.04 5.05
CA VAL A 34 8.13 7.67 5.00
C VAL A 34 8.29 8.57 6.23
N THR A 35 9.26 8.28 7.07
CA THR A 35 9.58 9.14 8.22
C THR A 35 10.17 10.45 7.73
N LEU A 36 9.54 11.56 8.08
CA LEU A 36 9.97 12.89 7.65
C LEU A 36 11.11 13.42 8.53
N PRO A 37 12.06 14.18 7.97
CA PRO A 37 13.10 14.81 8.75
C PRO A 37 12.50 15.86 9.70
N PRO A 38 13.00 15.95 10.95
CA PRO A 38 12.56 16.97 11.89
C PRO A 38 12.97 18.36 11.38
N ASN A 39 12.22 19.39 11.79
CA ASN A 39 12.44 20.80 11.45
C ASN A 39 12.10 21.22 10.00
N VAL A 40 11.45 20.35 9.21
CA VAL A 40 10.90 20.75 7.89
C VAL A 40 9.40 21.04 8.02
N PRO A 41 8.91 22.21 7.58
CA PRO A 41 7.50 22.51 7.64
C PRO A 41 6.69 21.59 6.71
N LYS A 42 5.66 20.94 7.27
CA LYS A 42 4.80 19.94 6.59
C LYS A 42 4.24 20.41 5.24
N LYS A 43 4.00 21.72 5.10
CA LYS A 43 3.47 22.35 3.88
C LYS A 43 4.42 22.33 2.67
N LEU A 44 5.73 22.12 2.90
CA LEU A 44 6.71 22.00 1.81
C LEU A 44 6.76 20.60 1.23
N PHE A 45 6.30 19.58 1.96
CA PHE A 45 6.25 18.23 1.43
C PHE A 45 5.18 18.13 0.35
N TYR A 46 5.49 17.32 -0.65
CA TYR A 46 4.55 16.96 -1.69
C TYR A 46 4.75 15.50 -2.06
N SER A 47 3.66 14.87 -2.49
CA SER A 47 3.69 13.60 -3.19
C SER A 47 2.87 13.71 -4.48
N LYS A 48 3.44 13.26 -5.59
CA LYS A 48 2.76 13.12 -6.88
C LYS A 48 2.61 11.64 -7.16
N ILE A 49 1.36 11.22 -7.29
CA ILE A 49 1.01 9.84 -7.61
C ILE A 49 0.52 9.83 -9.04
N GLN A 50 1.18 9.05 -9.89
CA GLN A 50 0.79 8.77 -11.26
C GLN A 50 0.47 7.29 -11.41
N SER A 51 -0.12 6.90 -12.54
CA SER A 51 -0.61 5.54 -12.72
C SER A 51 0.47 4.48 -12.48
N LYS A 52 1.74 4.71 -12.80
CA LYS A 52 2.83 3.75 -12.56
C LYS A 52 4.06 4.40 -11.95
N HIS A 53 3.91 5.54 -11.30
CA HIS A 53 5.04 6.33 -10.83
C HIS A 53 4.68 7.11 -9.57
N VAL A 54 5.61 7.20 -8.63
CA VAL A 54 5.43 7.96 -7.38
C VAL A 54 6.65 8.84 -7.14
N GLU A 55 6.38 10.12 -6.89
CA GLU A 55 7.38 11.11 -6.54
C GLU A 55 7.04 11.71 -5.18
N VAL A 56 7.99 11.72 -4.26
CA VAL A 56 7.90 12.32 -2.93
C VAL A 56 9.06 13.27 -2.75
N GLY A 57 8.81 14.47 -2.27
CA GLY A 57 9.89 15.42 -2.03
C GLY A 57 9.49 16.62 -1.19
N ILE A 58 10.47 17.50 -0.98
CA ILE A 58 10.30 18.79 -0.33
C ILE A 58 10.43 19.86 -1.42
N LYS A 59 9.47 20.77 -1.54
CA LYS A 59 9.52 21.87 -2.49
C LYS A 59 10.83 22.64 -2.34
N GLY A 60 11.53 22.85 -3.46
CA GLY A 60 12.83 23.53 -3.50
C GLY A 60 14.05 22.60 -3.32
N ASN A 61 13.85 21.31 -3.05
CA ASN A 61 14.90 20.30 -2.98
C ASN A 61 14.70 19.22 -4.05
N PRO A 62 15.75 18.43 -4.39
CA PRO A 62 15.59 17.20 -5.15
C PRO A 62 14.54 16.28 -4.50
N PRO A 63 13.75 15.55 -5.31
CA PRO A 63 12.78 14.60 -4.78
C PRO A 63 13.50 13.53 -3.94
N TYR A 64 12.94 13.23 -2.78
CA TYR A 64 13.43 12.18 -1.88
C TYR A 64 13.21 10.80 -2.48
N LEU A 65 12.05 10.60 -3.11
CA LEU A 65 11.64 9.37 -3.76
C LEU A 65 11.16 9.72 -5.16
N ASN A 66 11.70 9.10 -6.21
CA ASN A 66 11.26 9.31 -7.58
C ASN A 66 11.46 8.03 -8.37
N HIS A 67 10.48 7.13 -8.29
CA HIS A 67 10.58 5.80 -8.88
C HIS A 67 9.26 5.32 -9.47
N ASP A 68 9.38 4.37 -10.38
CA ASP A 68 8.24 3.66 -10.94
C ASP A 68 7.67 2.66 -9.93
N LEU A 69 6.35 2.56 -9.91
CA LEU A 69 5.61 1.59 -9.12
C LEU A 69 5.69 0.21 -9.77
N SER A 70 5.66 -0.83 -8.94
CA SER A 70 5.67 -2.23 -9.42
C SER A 70 4.49 -2.54 -10.34
N CYS A 71 3.31 -1.97 -10.07
CA CYS A 71 2.09 -2.17 -10.84
C CYS A 71 1.26 -0.87 -10.92
N PRO A 72 0.30 -0.79 -11.84
CA PRO A 72 -0.48 0.41 -12.00
C PRO A 72 -1.49 0.65 -10.87
N VAL A 73 -1.70 1.92 -10.52
CA VAL A 73 -2.63 2.39 -9.49
C VAL A 73 -3.72 3.29 -10.08
N LYS A 74 -4.83 3.42 -9.34
CA LYS A 74 -5.92 4.36 -9.64
C LYS A 74 -5.57 5.70 -8.99
N THR A 75 -5.09 6.64 -9.79
CA THR A 75 -4.67 7.97 -9.33
C THR A 75 -5.78 8.72 -8.61
N ASP A 76 -7.01 8.61 -9.08
CA ASP A 76 -8.18 9.31 -8.50
C ASP A 76 -8.59 8.80 -7.12
N SER A 77 -8.19 7.58 -6.77
CA SER A 77 -8.48 6.95 -5.47
C SER A 77 -7.23 6.83 -4.59
N SER A 78 -6.06 7.25 -5.10
CA SER A 78 -4.82 7.24 -4.35
C SER A 78 -4.58 8.62 -3.75
N PHE A 79 -4.13 8.68 -2.51
CA PHE A 79 -3.91 9.93 -1.80
C PHE A 79 -2.74 9.80 -0.84
N TRP A 80 -2.33 10.92 -0.26
CA TRP A 80 -1.30 10.95 0.75
C TRP A 80 -1.66 11.92 1.87
N THR A 81 -1.23 11.60 3.07
CA THR A 81 -1.43 12.38 4.29
C THR A 81 -0.12 12.43 5.08
N ILE A 82 -0.02 13.36 6.01
CA ILE A 82 1.09 13.43 6.95
C ILE A 82 0.51 13.30 8.35
N GLU A 83 0.87 12.23 9.04
CA GLU A 83 0.45 11.90 10.40
C GLU A 83 1.68 11.74 11.28
N ASP A 84 1.76 12.46 12.41
CA ASP A 84 2.85 12.31 13.40
C ASP A 84 4.26 12.23 12.80
N ASP A 85 4.55 13.14 11.87
CA ASP A 85 5.84 13.26 11.16
C ASP A 85 6.19 12.07 10.26
N THR A 86 5.18 11.29 9.90
CA THR A 86 5.23 10.23 8.90
C THR A 86 4.34 10.60 7.72
N LEU A 87 4.91 10.60 6.52
CA LEU A 87 4.14 10.71 5.28
C LEU A 87 3.55 9.33 4.95
N HIS A 88 2.23 9.24 4.99
CA HIS A 88 1.47 8.05 4.62
C HIS A 88 0.91 8.23 3.20
N ILE A 89 1.31 7.35 2.29
CA ILE A 89 0.86 7.32 0.90
C ILE A 89 0.00 6.08 0.74
N THR A 90 -1.27 6.27 0.37
CA THR A 90 -2.23 5.21 0.08
C THR A 90 -2.40 5.11 -1.42
N LEU A 91 -1.95 3.99 -1.98
CA LEU A 91 -1.99 3.69 -3.41
C LEU A 91 -3.07 2.65 -3.69
N GLN A 92 -4.12 3.06 -4.40
CA GLN A 92 -5.20 2.14 -4.77
C GLN A 92 -4.78 1.28 -5.97
N LYS A 93 -4.68 -0.04 -5.80
CA LYS A 93 -4.31 -0.96 -6.88
C LYS A 93 -5.34 -0.89 -8.01
N ARG A 94 -4.85 -0.90 -9.25
CA ARG A 94 -5.74 -1.06 -10.41
C ARG A 94 -6.35 -2.46 -10.43
N ASP A 95 -5.52 -3.47 -10.19
CA ASP A 95 -5.89 -4.89 -10.17
C ASP A 95 -6.03 -5.38 -8.72
N LYS A 96 -7.29 -5.51 -8.26
CA LYS A 96 -7.61 -6.00 -6.91
C LYS A 96 -7.10 -7.44 -6.74
N GLY A 97 -6.42 -7.67 -5.62
CA GLY A 97 -5.89 -8.98 -5.23
C GLY A 97 -4.53 -9.31 -5.82
N GLN A 98 -3.92 -8.41 -6.59
CA GLN A 98 -2.54 -8.58 -7.03
C GLN A 98 -1.59 -8.38 -5.85
N THR A 99 -0.74 -9.38 -5.58
CA THR A 99 0.32 -9.29 -4.58
C THR A 99 1.51 -8.52 -5.14
N TRP A 100 1.93 -7.47 -4.46
CA TRP A 100 3.10 -6.68 -4.84
C TRP A 100 4.32 -7.18 -4.06
N PRO A 101 5.44 -7.55 -4.70
CA PRO A 101 6.66 -7.93 -3.99
C PRO A 101 7.39 -6.73 -3.37
N SER A 102 7.12 -5.53 -3.89
CA SER A 102 7.58 -4.23 -3.42
C SER A 102 6.66 -3.12 -3.96
N PRO A 103 6.54 -1.95 -3.29
CA PRO A 103 5.81 -0.81 -3.81
C PRO A 103 6.54 -0.18 -5.00
N ILE A 104 7.87 -0.16 -4.93
CA ILE A 104 8.77 0.44 -5.91
C ILE A 104 9.39 -0.66 -6.78
N LEU A 105 9.44 -0.42 -8.08
CA LEU A 105 10.04 -1.34 -9.03
C LEU A 105 11.55 -1.43 -8.83
N GLY A 106 12.06 -2.61 -8.52
CA GLY A 106 13.50 -2.88 -8.37
C GLY A 106 14.12 -2.51 -7.02
N GLU A 107 13.34 -1.94 -6.10
CA GLU A 107 13.82 -1.58 -4.75
C GLU A 107 12.92 -2.17 -3.66
N GLY A 108 13.54 -2.61 -2.56
CA GLY A 108 12.82 -3.15 -1.41
C GLY A 108 12.00 -4.40 -1.71
N GLN A 109 12.41 -5.18 -2.71
CA GLN A 109 11.81 -6.47 -3.02
C GLN A 109 11.94 -7.40 -1.82
N LEU A 110 10.81 -7.98 -1.44
CA LEU A 110 10.76 -9.02 -0.43
C LEU A 110 11.42 -10.31 -0.92
N ASP A 111 11.98 -11.04 0.04
CA ASP A 111 12.43 -12.41 -0.18
C ASP A 111 11.25 -13.30 -0.64
N PRO A 112 11.48 -14.30 -1.52
CA PRO A 112 10.43 -15.19 -2.02
C PRO A 112 9.54 -15.83 -0.93
N TYR A 113 10.09 -16.17 0.23
CA TYR A 113 9.32 -16.68 1.36
C TYR A 113 8.36 -15.63 1.92
N SER A 114 8.82 -14.39 2.07
CA SER A 114 7.98 -13.29 2.55
C SER A 114 6.87 -12.95 1.56
N VAL A 115 7.17 -13.02 0.25
CA VAL A 115 6.15 -12.86 -0.81
C VAL A 115 5.10 -13.97 -0.75
N ASP A 116 5.51 -15.23 -0.55
CA ASP A 116 4.60 -16.37 -0.42
C ASP A 116 3.69 -16.23 0.82
N VAL A 117 4.25 -15.80 1.96
CA VAL A 117 3.48 -15.51 3.18
C VAL A 117 2.43 -14.43 2.93
N GLU A 118 2.81 -13.32 2.29
CA GLU A 118 1.87 -12.24 1.95
C GLU A 118 0.81 -12.68 0.96
N GLN A 119 1.18 -13.47 -0.05
CA GLN A 119 0.22 -14.03 -1.01
C GLN A 119 -0.81 -14.92 -0.31
N LYS A 120 -0.38 -15.80 0.61
CA LYS A 120 -1.29 -16.65 1.40
C LYS A 120 -2.23 -15.81 2.28
N ARG A 121 -1.72 -14.74 2.89
CA ARG A 121 -2.53 -13.80 3.69
C ARG A 121 -3.61 -13.13 2.84
N LEU A 122 -3.24 -12.60 1.67
CA LEU A 122 -4.18 -11.97 0.74
C LEU A 122 -5.22 -12.97 0.22
N MET A 123 -4.80 -14.19 -0.11
CA MET A 123 -5.73 -15.24 -0.55
C MET A 123 -6.75 -15.60 0.54
N LEU A 124 -6.31 -15.69 1.80
CA LEU A 124 -7.20 -15.91 2.94
C LEU A 124 -8.18 -14.74 3.13
N GLN A 125 -7.70 -13.50 3.03
CA GLN A 125 -8.55 -12.31 3.09
C GLN A 125 -9.65 -12.36 2.01
N ARG A 126 -9.28 -12.68 0.77
CA ARG A 126 -10.23 -12.78 -0.36
C ARG A 126 -11.30 -13.83 -0.08
N PHE A 127 -10.89 -15.01 0.39
CA PHE A 127 -11.82 -16.08 0.73
C PHE A 127 -12.80 -15.66 1.85
N GLN A 128 -12.34 -14.90 2.84
CA GLN A 128 -13.20 -14.38 3.90
C GLN A 128 -14.22 -13.34 3.37
N GLU A 129 -13.82 -12.46 2.45
CA GLU A 129 -14.73 -11.52 1.78
C GLU A 129 -15.82 -12.28 1.00
N GLU A 130 -15.45 -13.30 0.22
CA GLU A 130 -16.40 -14.13 -0.54
C GLU A 130 -17.38 -14.87 0.37
N LYS A 131 -16.90 -15.47 1.46
CA LYS A 131 -17.75 -16.14 2.44
C LYS A 131 -18.67 -15.17 3.17
N ALA A 132 -18.25 -13.94 3.42
CA ALA A 132 -19.09 -12.90 4.01
C ALA A 132 -20.24 -12.53 3.05
N ILE A 133 -19.95 -12.32 1.77
CA ILE A 133 -20.96 -12.01 0.74
C ILE A 133 -22.03 -13.12 0.65
N CYS A 134 -21.61 -14.39 0.69
CA CYS A 134 -22.53 -15.54 0.65
C CYS A 134 -23.48 -15.59 1.87
N LYS A 135 -23.02 -15.15 3.05
CA LYS A 135 -23.85 -15.08 4.27
C LYS A 135 -24.82 -13.89 4.29
N THR A 136 -24.52 -12.81 3.56
CA THR A 136 -25.29 -11.56 3.59
C THR A 136 -26.24 -11.38 2.42
N SER A 137 -26.34 -12.34 1.49
CA SER A 137 -27.27 -12.26 0.34
C SER A 137 -28.54 -13.09 0.57
N PRO A 138 -29.62 -12.51 1.13
CA PRO A 138 -30.92 -13.18 1.26
C PRO A 138 -31.58 -13.54 -0.09
N LEU A 139 -31.08 -13.02 -1.22
CA LEU A 139 -31.58 -13.35 -2.57
C LEU A 139 -31.09 -14.71 -3.09
N LEU A 140 -29.95 -15.23 -2.60
CA LEU A 140 -29.45 -16.57 -2.95
C LEU A 140 -30.11 -17.70 -2.13
N MET A 141 -30.69 -17.37 -0.96
CA MET A 141 -31.40 -18.34 -0.12
C MET A 141 -32.83 -18.63 -0.60
N GLN A 142 -33.40 -17.84 -1.53
CA GLN A 142 -34.76 -18.06 -2.04
C GLN A 142 -34.82 -18.91 -3.31
N SER A 143 -33.69 -19.26 -3.93
CA SER A 143 -33.64 -20.17 -5.08
C SER A 143 -33.48 -21.65 -4.69
N TRP A 144 -33.52 -21.97 -3.40
CA TRP A 144 -33.44 -23.32 -2.81
C TRP A 144 -34.68 -23.62 -1.94
N LYS A 145 -35.86 -23.22 -2.43
CA LYS A 145 -37.16 -23.73 -1.97
C LYS A 145 -37.96 -24.22 -3.18
#